data_AF-A0A3M8F3J5-F1
#
_entry.id   AF-A0A3M8F3J5-F1
#
_cell.length_a   1.000
_cell.length_b   1.000
_cell.length_c   1.000
_cell.angle_alpha   90.00
_cell.angle_beta   90.00
_cell.angle_gamma   90.00
#
_symmetry.space_group_name_H-M   'P 1'
#
loop_
_entity.id
_entity.type
_entity.pdbx_description
1 polymer ?
#
loop_
_entity_poly.entity_id
_entity_poly.type
_entity_poly.pdbx_seq_one_letter_code
_entity_poly.pdbx_strand_id
1 'polypeptide(L)'
;MTRSPLRETLVPCLIIVAAAFLLLSGTFGYQWTYDDLPVVVENPDIRSLSAFLENRQPGRPLRELTYLLDYRLFGLEPSGWHIQNILWHGLNAAFLFLLACRTGAGRFAAFGAALLFLAHPVTVEVTANVSHRKDSLALAFCLLAVLAYARFLDSLPRRWGWLATAAAAWGVALAAKQNALVLPAVLIAWELAFVPEAERLLTRSRRVLVVGTGLLAAGTVGWYIHLLTSAEFAVAVRNALVKMEGYGDWTVGAYVRLVLKSWSFSLGKLLWPLSLAPEYTFPAPASWLDPWIVATLLALGCLGGLLWYGLRRQPLLFFGLAWAVAFFLPTSNIAGHTAYFAADRYLYAPLAGIVLTLAVPLAALARTKRQMAVATVAALVVTLAFLSWRQSQVWRTQESLYHHILQVSPLSLVGLTGMANVELARGELDKALSLFSDALRRAPDDPMIITNIGSIHYRRGTVEESTAWFRRALATRPGYVEALINLGAACDDLGRTGEAVDALTKALALNPRSEKALTNLGVLRERQGRLPEAEELHRRAIAQLPGYGDAHYNLGVVLFRREKLAEASDSFAEAARLMPRNADALLNLGVTRAKLGDRSGATALLPALKGLEPGAARRLEEALAEGEK
;
A
#
# COMPACT_ATOMS: atom_id res chain seq x y z
N MET A 1 46.52 -19.05 6.66
CA MET A 1 45.80 -17.93 6.03
C MET A 1 44.58 -17.57 6.89
N THR A 2 44.73 -16.66 7.83
CA THR A 2 43.65 -16.16 8.69
C THR A 2 42.69 -15.33 7.84
N ARG A 3 41.45 -15.80 7.65
CA ARG A 3 40.42 -15.02 6.94
C ARG A 3 40.13 -13.76 7.77
N SER A 4 40.05 -12.58 7.14
CA SER A 4 39.78 -11.36 7.88
C SER A 4 38.37 -11.41 8.52
N PRO A 5 38.17 -10.88 9.74
CA PRO A 5 36.87 -10.87 10.43
C PRO A 5 35.74 -10.24 9.60
N LEU A 6 36.10 -9.26 8.76
CA LEU A 6 35.21 -8.63 7.78
C LEU A 6 34.71 -9.63 6.73
N ARG A 7 35.59 -10.47 6.17
CA ARG A 7 35.21 -11.46 5.15
C ARG A 7 34.28 -12.53 5.70
N GLU A 8 34.44 -12.89 6.98
CA GLU A 8 33.60 -13.89 7.65
C GLU A 8 32.17 -13.41 7.92
N THR A 9 31.93 -12.10 7.84
CA THR A 9 30.62 -11.48 8.09
C THR A 9 29.99 -10.98 6.79
N LEU A 10 30.78 -10.36 5.92
CA LEU A 10 30.30 -9.77 4.67
C LEU A 10 29.84 -10.83 3.66
N VAL A 11 30.57 -11.94 3.52
CA VAL A 11 30.22 -12.99 2.55
C VAL A 11 28.84 -13.60 2.83
N PRO A 12 28.50 -14.03 4.07
CA PRO A 12 27.14 -14.47 4.40
C PRO A 12 26.06 -13.42 4.10
N CYS A 13 26.30 -12.14 4.43
CA CYS A 13 25.35 -11.07 4.13
C CYS A 13 25.11 -10.94 2.61
N LEU A 14 26.17 -10.97 1.80
CA LEU A 14 26.04 -10.92 0.34
C LEU A 14 25.29 -12.14 -0.22
N ILE A 15 25.55 -13.34 0.33
CA ILE A 15 24.81 -14.55 -0.06
C ILE A 15 23.33 -14.42 0.29
N ILE A 16 22.99 -13.91 1.47
CA ILE A 16 21.59 -13.69 1.89
C ILE A 16 20.89 -12.71 0.93
N VAL A 17 21.55 -11.59 0.60
CA VAL A 17 20.99 -10.60 -0.34
C VAL A 17 20.82 -11.22 -1.73
N ALA A 18 21.82 -11.96 -2.24
CA ALA A 18 21.71 -12.64 -3.53
C ALA A 18 20.58 -13.70 -3.53
N ALA A 19 20.40 -14.44 -2.43
CA ALA A 19 19.30 -15.38 -2.28
C ALA A 19 17.94 -14.70 -2.32
N ALA A 20 17.82 -13.45 -1.84
CA ALA A 20 16.58 -12.67 -1.91
C ALA A 20 16.20 -12.40 -3.37
N PHE A 21 17.17 -11.97 -4.18
CA PHE A 21 16.99 -11.75 -5.61
C PHE A 21 16.66 -13.04 -6.37
N LEU A 22 17.28 -14.17 -6.03
CA LEU A 22 16.95 -15.44 -6.64
C LEU A 22 15.50 -15.85 -6.31
N LEU A 23 15.11 -15.80 -5.04
CA LEU A 23 13.79 -16.19 -4.55
C LEU A 23 12.66 -15.36 -5.18
N LEU A 24 12.88 -14.05 -5.31
CA LEU A 24 11.86 -13.09 -5.76
C LEU A 24 12.06 -12.64 -7.21
N SER A 25 12.95 -13.27 -7.97
CA SER A 25 13.24 -12.93 -9.37
C SER A 25 11.99 -12.92 -10.27
N GLY A 26 10.98 -13.73 -9.95
CA GLY A 26 9.71 -13.73 -10.66
C GLY A 26 8.96 -12.40 -10.61
N THR A 27 9.14 -11.59 -9.56
CA THR A 27 8.39 -10.33 -9.39
C THR A 27 8.78 -9.28 -10.42
N PHE A 28 9.93 -9.40 -11.09
CA PHE A 28 10.30 -8.49 -12.17
C PHE A 28 9.33 -8.49 -13.35
N GLY A 29 8.54 -9.55 -13.54
CA GLY A 29 7.51 -9.63 -14.58
C GLY A 29 6.08 -9.34 -14.10
N TYR A 30 5.90 -8.80 -12.90
CA TYR A 30 4.58 -8.56 -12.31
C TYR A 30 4.03 -7.18 -12.67
N GLN A 31 2.70 -7.07 -12.67
CA GLN A 31 2.01 -5.80 -12.91
C GLN A 31 1.71 -5.08 -11.59
N TRP A 32 1.32 -3.81 -11.67
CA TRP A 32 0.81 -3.07 -10.52
C TRP A 32 -0.45 -3.73 -9.95
N THR A 33 -0.43 -4.05 -8.66
CA THR A 33 -1.55 -4.74 -7.98
C THR A 33 -2.04 -4.00 -6.74
N TYR A 34 -3.32 -4.15 -6.42
CA TYR A 34 -3.89 -3.70 -5.14
C TYR A 34 -3.59 -2.22 -4.85
N ASP A 35 -2.99 -1.93 -3.69
CA ASP A 35 -2.60 -0.60 -3.23
C ASP A 35 -1.58 0.10 -4.16
N ASP A 36 -0.87 -0.61 -5.05
CA ASP A 36 0.13 0.03 -5.93
C ASP A 36 -0.48 1.02 -6.90
N LEU A 37 -1.74 0.80 -7.32
CA LEU A 37 -2.44 1.74 -8.19
C LEU A 37 -2.59 3.13 -7.53
N PRO A 38 -3.31 3.27 -6.39
CA PRO A 38 -3.48 4.57 -5.77
C PRO A 38 -2.17 5.13 -5.18
N VAL A 39 -1.28 4.27 -4.68
CA VAL A 39 -0.07 4.71 -3.95
C VAL A 39 1.11 5.05 -4.87
N VAL A 40 1.20 4.41 -6.04
CA VAL A 40 2.32 4.57 -6.97
C VAL A 40 1.85 5.09 -8.33
N VAL A 41 0.89 4.42 -8.96
CA VAL A 41 0.50 4.75 -10.34
C VAL A 41 -0.27 6.06 -10.43
N GLU A 42 -1.13 6.34 -9.47
CA GLU A 42 -2.00 7.53 -9.46
C GLU A 42 -1.45 8.66 -8.58
N ASN A 43 -0.36 8.40 -7.84
CA ASN A 43 0.18 9.33 -6.87
C ASN A 43 1.01 10.44 -7.57
N PRO A 44 0.59 11.72 -7.48
CA PRO A 44 1.32 12.83 -8.07
C PRO A 44 2.53 13.27 -7.22
N ASP A 45 2.53 12.98 -5.91
CA ASP A 45 3.54 13.48 -4.98
C ASP A 45 4.90 12.83 -5.21
N ILE A 46 4.92 11.63 -5.79
CA ILE A 46 6.16 10.90 -6.09
C ILE A 46 6.78 11.26 -7.43
N ARG A 47 6.23 12.24 -8.15
CA ARG A 47 6.70 12.63 -9.49
C ARG A 47 7.83 13.64 -9.46
N SER A 48 7.91 14.46 -8.41
CA SER A 48 8.93 15.49 -8.24
C SER A 48 9.09 15.90 -6.78
N LEU A 49 10.23 16.49 -6.43
CA LEU A 49 10.46 16.97 -5.06
C LEU A 49 9.47 18.08 -4.67
N SER A 50 9.09 18.95 -5.61
CA SER A 50 8.07 19.99 -5.38
C SER A 50 6.72 19.36 -5.06
N ALA A 51 6.28 18.36 -5.84
CA ALA A 51 5.02 17.66 -5.59
C ALA A 51 5.02 16.95 -4.23
N PHE A 52 6.14 16.31 -3.86
CA PHE A 52 6.31 15.71 -2.54
C PHE A 52 6.17 16.73 -1.39
N LEU A 53 6.72 17.93 -1.57
CA LEU A 53 6.60 19.02 -0.57
C LEU A 53 5.18 19.61 -0.51
N GLU A 54 4.43 19.56 -1.61
CA GLU A 54 3.01 19.95 -1.64
C GLU A 54 2.11 18.93 -0.92
N ASN A 55 2.53 17.66 -0.84
CA ASN A 55 1.89 16.59 -0.06
C ASN A 55 0.37 16.48 -0.36
N ARG A 56 0.01 16.39 -1.64
CA ARG A 56 -1.39 16.35 -2.12
C ARG A 56 -2.10 15.06 -1.73
N GLN A 57 -1.35 13.96 -1.64
CA GLN A 57 -1.80 12.65 -1.17
C GLN A 57 -0.94 12.23 0.03
N PRO A 58 -1.31 12.65 1.26
CA PRO A 58 -0.53 12.39 2.47
C PRO A 58 -0.11 10.92 2.62
N GLY A 59 1.18 10.67 2.33
CA GLY A 59 1.79 9.35 2.32
C GLY A 59 2.69 9.12 3.52
N ARG A 60 3.67 8.23 3.36
CA ARG A 60 4.68 7.96 4.38
C ARG A 60 6.01 8.57 3.94
N PRO A 61 6.56 9.57 4.64
CA PRO A 61 7.66 10.38 4.12
C PRO A 61 8.82 9.57 3.56
N LEU A 62 9.33 8.57 4.30
CA LEU A 62 10.46 7.77 3.82
C LEU A 62 10.08 6.90 2.61
N ARG A 63 8.88 6.33 2.60
CA ARG A 63 8.39 5.51 1.49
C ARG A 63 8.31 6.36 0.22
N GLU A 64 7.64 7.50 0.27
CA GLU A 64 7.49 8.40 -0.89
C GLU A 64 8.84 8.92 -1.39
N LEU A 65 9.79 9.23 -0.48
CA LEU A 65 11.15 9.60 -0.86
C LEU A 65 11.87 8.48 -1.64
N THR A 66 11.69 7.22 -1.24
CA THR A 66 12.24 6.10 -2.05
C THR A 66 11.53 5.91 -3.38
N TYR A 67 10.25 6.28 -3.48
CA TYR A 67 9.46 6.23 -4.71
C TYR A 67 9.85 7.32 -5.70
N LEU A 68 10.17 8.53 -5.21
CA LEU A 68 10.74 9.59 -6.03
C LEU A 68 12.01 9.12 -6.74
N LEU A 69 12.88 8.40 -6.03
CA LEU A 69 14.10 7.83 -6.59
C LEU A 69 13.77 6.80 -7.68
N ASP A 70 12.87 5.85 -7.40
CA ASP A 70 12.49 4.83 -8.38
C ASP A 70 11.79 5.42 -9.61
N TYR A 71 10.88 6.37 -9.41
CA TYR A 71 10.22 7.05 -10.52
C TYR A 71 11.22 7.79 -11.41
N ARG A 72 12.24 8.42 -10.82
CA ARG A 72 13.32 9.09 -11.56
C ARG A 72 14.17 8.10 -12.37
N LEU A 73 14.42 6.91 -11.84
CA LEU A 73 15.29 5.90 -12.46
C LEU A 73 14.55 5.01 -13.47
N PHE A 74 13.29 4.67 -13.20
CA PHE A 74 12.56 3.61 -13.90
C PHE A 74 11.18 4.06 -14.42
N GLY A 75 10.73 5.28 -14.13
CA GLY A 75 9.38 5.72 -14.47
C GLY A 75 8.32 4.84 -13.77
N LEU A 76 7.29 4.42 -14.51
CA LEU A 76 6.21 3.55 -14.01
C LEU A 76 6.41 2.07 -14.37
N GLU A 77 7.61 1.68 -14.81
CA GLU A 77 7.94 0.31 -15.17
C GLU A 77 8.09 -0.56 -13.89
N PRO A 78 7.17 -1.50 -13.58
CA PRO A 78 7.15 -2.18 -12.27
C PRO A 78 8.45 -2.92 -11.92
N SER A 79 9.14 -3.47 -12.91
CA SER A 79 10.35 -4.27 -12.73
C SER A 79 11.44 -3.53 -11.94
N GLY A 80 11.66 -2.24 -12.21
CA GLY A 80 12.65 -1.42 -11.51
C GLY A 80 12.32 -1.23 -10.02
N TRP A 81 11.04 -1.11 -9.68
CA TRP A 81 10.57 -0.86 -8.32
C TRP A 81 10.73 -2.08 -7.40
N HIS A 82 10.70 -3.29 -7.98
CA HIS A 82 10.96 -4.51 -7.23
C HIS A 82 12.42 -4.63 -6.80
N ILE A 83 13.39 -4.00 -7.47
CA ILE A 83 14.81 -4.03 -7.09
C ILE A 83 14.97 -3.53 -5.65
N GLN A 84 14.40 -2.36 -5.33
CA GLN A 84 14.48 -1.81 -3.97
C GLN A 84 13.75 -2.68 -2.95
N ASN A 85 12.57 -3.20 -3.27
CA ASN A 85 11.81 -4.06 -2.36
C ASN A 85 12.59 -5.32 -1.97
N ILE A 86 13.16 -6.01 -2.97
CA ILE A 86 13.98 -7.21 -2.78
C ILE A 86 15.24 -6.87 -2.00
N LEU A 87 15.90 -5.76 -2.33
CA LEU A 87 17.10 -5.30 -1.63
C LEU A 87 16.82 -5.06 -0.14
N TRP A 88 15.75 -4.33 0.20
CA TRP A 88 15.38 -4.08 1.59
C TRP A 88 15.01 -5.37 2.33
N HIS A 89 14.38 -6.32 1.67
CA HIS A 89 14.10 -7.64 2.25
C HIS A 89 15.38 -8.45 2.52
N GLY A 90 16.31 -8.48 1.57
CA GLY A 90 17.62 -9.11 1.74
C GLY A 90 18.46 -8.44 2.84
N LEU A 91 18.44 -7.11 2.93
CA LEU A 91 19.11 -6.34 3.98
C LEU A 91 18.52 -6.64 5.37
N ASN A 92 17.20 -6.77 5.49
CA ASN A 92 16.55 -7.20 6.73
C ASN A 92 17.06 -8.57 7.20
N ALA A 93 17.10 -9.55 6.29
CA ALA A 93 17.64 -10.88 6.58
C ALA A 93 19.13 -10.82 6.95
N ALA A 94 19.92 -9.98 6.28
CA ALA A 94 21.33 -9.77 6.61
C ALA A 94 21.51 -9.13 8.00
N PHE A 95 20.72 -8.11 8.36
CA PHE A 95 20.75 -7.51 9.70
C PHE A 95 20.30 -8.49 10.78
N LEU A 96 19.31 -9.34 10.50
CA LEU A 96 18.91 -10.44 11.39
C LEU A 96 20.06 -11.44 11.60
N PHE A 97 20.78 -11.80 10.55
CA PHE A 97 21.99 -12.64 10.67
C PHE A 97 23.04 -11.99 11.57
N LEU A 98 23.32 -10.70 11.37
CA LEU A 98 24.28 -9.95 12.21
C LEU A 98 23.83 -9.92 13.66
N LEU A 99 22.55 -9.61 13.90
CA LEU A 99 21.96 -9.54 15.24
C LEU A 99 22.05 -10.89 15.94
N ALA A 100 21.65 -11.98 15.28
CA ALA A 100 21.74 -13.34 15.81
C ALA A 100 23.19 -13.80 16.06
N CYS A 101 24.16 -13.35 15.27
CA CYS A 101 25.57 -13.63 15.55
C CYS A 101 26.03 -12.96 16.85
N ARG A 102 25.45 -11.81 17.24
CA ARG A 102 25.79 -11.12 18.49
C ARG A 102 25.20 -11.78 19.73
N THR A 103 24.18 -12.62 19.60
CA THR A 103 23.48 -13.24 20.74
C THR A 103 24.05 -14.60 21.15
N GLY A 104 25.14 -15.05 20.50
CA GLY A 104 25.79 -16.32 20.82
C GLY A 104 25.12 -17.56 20.21
N ALA A 105 24.14 -17.41 19.31
CA ALA A 105 23.49 -18.54 18.61
C ALA A 105 24.48 -19.39 17.77
N GLY A 106 25.64 -18.83 17.43
CA GLY A 106 26.58 -19.41 16.48
C GLY A 106 26.17 -19.11 15.04
N ARG A 107 27.17 -18.98 14.16
CA ARG A 107 26.98 -18.51 12.78
C ARG A 107 26.03 -19.38 11.95
N PHE A 108 26.06 -20.70 12.14
CA PHE A 108 25.18 -21.61 11.41
C PHE A 108 23.71 -21.36 11.73
N ALA A 109 23.36 -21.29 13.02
CA ALA A 109 21.97 -21.06 13.43
C ALA A 109 21.50 -19.64 13.06
N ALA A 110 22.37 -18.64 13.20
CA ALA A 110 22.10 -17.27 12.75
C ALA A 110 21.82 -17.20 11.24
N PHE A 111 22.63 -17.89 10.43
CA PHE A 111 22.45 -17.93 8.98
C PHE A 111 21.17 -18.69 8.59
N GLY A 112 20.91 -19.82 9.25
CA GLY A 112 19.65 -20.56 9.07
C GLY A 112 18.43 -19.72 9.40
N ALA A 113 18.42 -19.00 10.53
CA ALA A 113 17.33 -18.10 10.89
C ALA A 113 17.10 -16.98 9.86
N ALA A 114 18.16 -16.39 9.33
CA ALA A 114 18.07 -15.37 8.27
C ALA A 114 17.49 -15.94 6.97
N LEU A 115 17.89 -17.15 6.56
CA LEU A 115 17.32 -17.83 5.39
C LEU A 115 15.85 -18.22 5.61
N LEU A 116 15.47 -18.65 6.82
CA LEU A 116 14.08 -18.94 7.15
C LEU A 116 13.21 -17.68 7.10
N PHE A 117 13.70 -16.53 7.56
CA PHE A 117 13.00 -15.26 7.41
C PHE A 117 12.81 -14.90 5.95
N LEU A 118 13.89 -15.00 5.16
CA LEU A 118 13.89 -14.69 3.74
C LEU A 118 12.93 -15.58 2.94
N ALA A 119 12.90 -16.87 3.26
CA ALA A 119 12.11 -17.86 2.53
C ALA A 119 10.65 -17.92 2.97
N HIS A 120 10.25 -17.27 4.07
CA HIS A 120 8.92 -17.47 4.66
C HIS A 120 7.78 -16.83 3.81
N PRO A 121 6.71 -17.56 3.45
CA PRO A 121 5.67 -17.06 2.53
C PRO A 121 4.90 -15.84 3.02
N VAL A 122 4.80 -15.63 4.33
CA VAL A 122 4.16 -14.44 4.92
C VAL A 122 4.87 -13.12 4.55
N THR A 123 6.12 -13.20 4.06
CA THR A 123 6.89 -12.03 3.61
C THR A 123 6.53 -11.59 2.19
N VAL A 124 5.80 -12.43 1.45
CA VAL A 124 5.49 -12.20 0.04
C VAL A 124 4.65 -10.95 -0.16
N GLU A 125 3.63 -10.69 0.66
CA GLU A 125 2.84 -9.45 0.55
C GLU A 125 3.73 -8.20 0.64
N VAL A 126 4.67 -8.16 1.59
CA VAL A 126 5.57 -7.00 1.78
C VAL A 126 6.58 -6.83 0.65
N THR A 127 6.90 -7.91 -0.08
CA THR A 127 7.96 -7.92 -1.09
C THR A 127 7.43 -7.83 -2.52
N ALA A 128 6.30 -8.49 -2.81
CA ALA A 128 5.64 -8.52 -4.10
C ALA A 128 4.66 -7.36 -4.32
N ASN A 129 4.16 -6.70 -3.26
CA ASN A 129 3.38 -5.47 -3.39
C ASN A 129 4.23 -4.27 -2.97
N VAL A 130 4.48 -3.36 -3.91
CA VAL A 130 5.46 -2.27 -3.73
C VAL A 130 5.02 -1.31 -2.62
N SER A 131 3.72 -1.07 -2.47
CA SER A 131 3.09 -0.20 -1.47
C SER A 131 3.42 -0.55 -0.02
N HIS A 132 3.80 -1.81 0.23
CA HIS A 132 4.24 -2.32 1.51
C HIS A 132 5.73 -2.14 1.80
N ARG A 133 6.51 -1.46 0.95
CA ARG A 133 7.91 -1.10 1.22
C ARG A 133 8.11 -0.36 2.55
N LYS A 134 7.09 0.37 3.02
CA LYS A 134 7.04 0.96 4.38
C LYS A 134 7.41 -0.05 5.48
N ASP A 135 7.01 -1.31 5.34
CA ASP A 135 7.22 -2.38 6.31
C ASP A 135 8.67 -2.88 6.29
N SER A 136 9.25 -3.08 5.09
CA SER A 136 10.64 -3.50 4.94
C SER A 136 11.62 -2.40 5.34
N LEU A 137 11.34 -1.14 5.02
CA LEU A 137 12.11 0.02 5.48
C LEU A 137 12.07 0.16 7.01
N ALA A 138 10.87 0.13 7.60
CA ALA A 138 10.72 0.27 9.05
C ALA A 138 11.49 -0.83 9.81
N LEU A 139 11.39 -2.09 9.35
CA LEU A 139 12.13 -3.19 9.95
C LEU A 139 13.65 -3.00 9.83
N ALA A 140 14.14 -2.55 8.66
CA ALA A 140 15.57 -2.41 8.39
C ALA A 140 16.20 -1.38 9.33
N PHE A 141 15.54 -0.23 9.47
CA PHE A 141 16.01 0.83 10.35
C PHE A 141 15.82 0.50 11.85
N CYS A 142 14.79 -0.26 12.22
CA CYS A 142 14.68 -0.81 13.58
C CYS A 142 15.83 -1.78 13.91
N LEU A 143 16.15 -2.71 13.01
CA LEU A 143 17.26 -3.65 13.20
C LEU A 143 18.61 -2.91 13.26
N LEU A 144 18.81 -1.93 12.38
CA LEU A 144 20.00 -1.07 12.40
C LEU A 144 20.11 -0.31 13.72
N ALA A 145 19.00 0.22 14.25
CA ALA A 145 18.97 0.91 15.53
C ALA A 145 19.36 -0.02 16.69
N VAL A 146 18.85 -1.25 16.72
CA VAL A 146 19.25 -2.25 17.73
C VAL A 146 20.72 -2.63 17.59
N LEU A 147 21.23 -2.84 16.37
CA LEU A 147 22.65 -3.14 16.14
C LEU A 147 23.56 -1.99 16.58
N ALA A 148 23.20 -0.75 16.27
CA ALA A 148 23.92 0.45 16.70
C ALA A 148 23.87 0.62 18.22
N TYR A 149 22.72 0.36 18.84
CA TYR A 149 22.57 0.39 20.30
C TYR A 149 23.42 -0.68 20.99
N ALA A 150 23.41 -1.90 20.48
CA ALA A 150 24.29 -2.96 20.97
C ALA A 150 25.76 -2.54 20.86
N ARG A 151 26.15 -1.95 19.73
CA ARG A 151 27.52 -1.48 19.51
C ARG A 151 27.93 -0.34 20.43
N PHE A 152 27.00 0.55 20.76
CA PHE A 152 27.18 1.61 21.77
C PHE A 152 27.52 0.99 23.13
N LEU A 153 26.75 -0.01 23.57
CA LEU A 153 26.96 -0.67 24.84
C LEU A 153 28.32 -1.39 24.92
N ASP A 154 28.80 -1.98 23.82
CA ASP A 154 30.13 -2.62 23.79
C ASP A 154 31.31 -1.63 23.76
N SER A 155 31.07 -0.35 23.49
CA SER A 155 32.14 0.61 23.22
C SER A 155 32.67 1.23 24.51
N LEU A 156 33.96 1.07 24.79
CA LEU A 156 34.66 1.76 25.88
C LEU A 156 35.76 2.71 25.36
N PRO A 157 35.84 3.96 25.91
CA PRO A 157 34.76 4.64 26.61
C PRO A 157 33.54 4.80 25.67
N ARG A 158 32.33 4.89 26.25
CA ARG A 158 31.06 4.90 25.49
C ARG A 158 31.09 5.92 24.36
N ARG A 159 31.08 5.42 23.12
CA ARG A 159 31.07 6.25 21.91
C ARG A 159 29.64 6.65 21.61
N TRP A 160 29.21 7.79 22.14
CA TRP A 160 27.86 8.34 21.98
C TRP A 160 27.40 8.49 20.53
N GLY A 161 28.32 8.54 19.56
CA GLY A 161 27.99 8.48 18.13
C GLY A 161 27.17 7.25 17.73
N TRP A 162 27.37 6.09 18.39
CA TRP A 162 26.54 4.91 18.16
C TRP A 162 25.13 5.04 18.72
N LEU A 163 24.96 5.73 19.86
CA LEU A 163 23.63 6.03 20.40
C LEU A 163 22.90 7.04 19.51
N ALA A 164 23.61 8.07 19.02
CA ALA A 164 23.06 9.01 18.05
C ALA A 164 22.65 8.30 16.74
N THR A 165 23.45 7.33 16.28
CA THR A 165 23.12 6.48 15.12
C THR A 165 21.85 5.66 15.39
N ALA A 166 21.72 5.07 16.57
CA ALA A 166 20.52 4.32 16.95
C ALA A 166 19.27 5.21 16.98
N ALA A 167 19.37 6.40 17.56
CA ALA A 167 18.28 7.38 17.61
C ALA A 167 17.90 7.89 16.20
N ALA A 168 18.89 8.19 15.35
CA ALA A 168 18.67 8.61 13.97
C ALA A 168 18.00 7.49 13.15
N ALA A 169 18.49 6.25 13.25
CA ALA A 169 17.87 5.10 12.60
C ALA A 169 16.42 4.90 13.08
N TRP A 170 16.13 5.07 14.38
CA TRP A 170 14.76 5.02 14.88
C TRP A 170 13.86 6.13 14.30
N GLY A 171 14.36 7.37 14.22
CA GLY A 171 13.64 8.48 13.59
C GLY A 171 13.30 8.20 12.13
N VAL A 172 14.25 7.62 11.38
CA VAL A 172 14.03 7.19 9.99
C VAL A 172 13.02 6.04 9.92
N ALA A 173 13.08 5.08 10.84
CA ALA A 173 12.08 4.00 10.92
C ALA A 173 10.66 4.54 11.15
N LEU A 174 10.49 5.56 12.00
CA LEU A 174 9.21 6.22 12.24
C LEU A 174 8.67 6.94 10.99
N ALA A 175 9.56 7.56 10.20
CA ALA A 175 9.20 8.16 8.91
C ALA A 175 8.77 7.12 7.86
N ALA A 176 9.16 5.85 8.03
CA ALA A 176 8.67 4.74 7.25
C ALA A 176 7.33 4.21 7.78
N LYS A 177 7.27 3.85 9.07
CA LYS A 177 6.07 3.31 9.71
C LYS A 177 5.98 3.64 11.20
N GLN A 178 4.81 4.13 11.65
CA GLN A 178 4.56 4.41 13.06
C GLN A 178 4.70 3.19 13.97
N ASN A 179 4.60 1.96 13.44
CA ASN A 179 4.84 0.75 14.22
C ASN A 179 6.27 0.68 14.80
N ALA A 180 7.22 1.46 14.28
CA ALA A 180 8.55 1.60 14.86
C ALA A 180 8.55 2.24 16.26
N LEU A 181 7.43 2.82 16.74
CA LEU A 181 7.29 3.31 18.12
C LEU A 181 7.57 2.25 19.19
N VAL A 182 7.54 0.97 18.84
CA VAL A 182 7.80 -0.15 19.77
C VAL A 182 9.29 -0.35 20.08
N LEU A 183 10.19 0.33 19.36
CA LEU A 183 11.63 0.12 19.50
C LEU A 183 12.16 0.29 20.94
N PRO A 184 11.70 1.27 21.77
CA PRO A 184 12.13 1.34 23.17
C PRO A 184 11.85 0.06 23.97
N ALA A 185 10.71 -0.61 23.74
CA ALA A 185 10.41 -1.89 24.37
C ALA A 185 11.36 -3.00 23.91
N VAL A 186 11.76 -2.98 22.63
CA VAL A 186 12.76 -3.90 22.07
C VAL A 186 14.15 -3.66 22.66
N LEU A 187 14.57 -2.39 22.84
CA LEU A 187 15.85 -2.05 23.47
C LEU A 187 15.89 -2.43 24.96
N ILE A 188 14.77 -2.28 25.67
CA ILE A 188 14.62 -2.79 27.04
C ILE A 188 14.77 -4.31 27.06
N ALA A 189 14.10 -5.03 26.16
CA ALA A 189 14.24 -6.48 26.05
C ALA A 189 15.69 -6.91 25.75
N TRP A 190 16.41 -6.14 24.92
CA TRP A 190 17.84 -6.36 24.67
C TRP A 190 18.68 -6.21 25.93
N GLU A 191 18.49 -5.14 26.71
CA GLU A 191 19.23 -4.93 27.96
C GLU A 191 18.95 -6.01 29.01
N LEU A 192 17.68 -6.40 29.16
CA LEU A 192 17.28 -7.45 30.08
C LEU A 192 17.88 -8.80 29.70
N ALA A 193 18.03 -9.08 28.39
CA ALA A 193 18.56 -10.34 27.88
C ALA A 193 20.10 -10.42 27.93
N PHE A 194 20.79 -9.38 27.45
CA PHE A 194 22.21 -9.49 27.08
C PHE A 194 23.14 -8.57 27.86
N VAL A 195 22.62 -7.64 28.67
CA VAL A 195 23.43 -6.61 29.32
C VAL A 195 23.43 -6.83 30.84
N PRO A 196 24.62 -6.89 31.48
CA PRO A 196 24.72 -6.97 32.93
C PRO A 196 24.03 -5.80 33.62
N GLU A 197 23.36 -6.03 34.76
CA GLU A 197 22.53 -5.03 35.44
C GLU A 197 23.26 -3.71 35.74
N ALA A 198 24.55 -3.79 36.10
CA ALA A 198 25.38 -2.62 36.39
C ALA A 198 25.65 -1.71 35.15
N GLU A 199 25.56 -2.27 33.95
CA GLU A 199 25.90 -1.59 32.70
C GLU A 199 24.67 -1.10 31.92
N ARG A 200 23.47 -1.54 32.30
CA ARG A 200 22.20 -1.15 31.67
C ARG A 200 22.03 0.37 31.68
N LEU A 201 21.45 0.92 30.62
CA LEU A 201 21.16 2.36 30.51
C LEU A 201 19.68 2.61 30.77
N LEU A 202 18.80 1.90 30.06
CA LEU A 202 17.35 2.12 30.09
C LEU A 202 16.72 1.57 31.35
N THR A 203 17.19 0.42 31.84
CA THR A 203 16.63 -0.20 33.06
C THR A 203 17.49 0.05 34.29
N ARG A 204 18.47 0.97 34.23
CA ARG A 204 19.39 1.24 35.35
C ARG A 204 18.69 1.77 36.59
N SER A 205 17.71 2.66 36.38
CA SER A 205 16.92 3.23 37.45
C SER A 205 15.53 2.62 37.43
N ARG A 206 15.25 1.80 38.45
CA ARG A 206 13.91 1.23 38.66
C ARG A 206 12.84 2.31 38.77
N ARG A 207 13.18 3.50 39.29
CA ARG A 207 12.27 4.66 39.35
C ARG A 207 11.96 5.21 37.96
N VAL A 208 12.97 5.40 37.12
CA VAL A 208 12.77 5.88 35.73
C VAL A 208 11.95 4.87 34.94
N LEU A 209 12.21 3.57 35.11
CA LEU A 209 11.43 2.52 34.47
C LEU A 209 9.97 2.57 34.92
N VAL A 210 9.70 2.57 36.23
CA VAL A 210 8.33 2.60 36.77
C VAL A 210 7.59 3.86 36.35
N VAL A 211 8.21 5.04 36.47
CA VAL A 211 7.62 6.32 36.07
C VAL A 211 7.40 6.38 34.56
N GLY A 212 8.38 5.96 33.76
CA GLY A 212 8.27 5.92 32.30
C GLY A 212 7.19 4.95 31.82
N THR A 213 7.12 3.74 32.38
CA THR A 213 6.05 2.78 32.09
C THR A 213 4.70 3.27 32.59
N GLY A 214 4.66 3.96 33.74
CA GLY A 214 3.44 4.54 34.30
C GLY A 214 2.90 5.68 33.44
N LEU A 215 3.76 6.57 32.96
CA LEU A 215 3.40 7.66 32.04
C LEU A 215 2.97 7.11 30.68
N LEU A 216 3.65 6.09 30.15
CA LEU A 216 3.24 5.42 28.91
C LEU A 216 1.88 4.72 29.08
N ALA A 217 1.66 4.02 30.18
CA ALA A 217 0.38 3.37 30.47
C ALA A 217 -0.74 4.40 30.65
N ALA A 218 -0.51 5.46 31.42
CA ALA A 218 -1.46 6.55 31.61
C ALA A 218 -1.76 7.30 30.31
N GLY A 219 -0.73 7.57 29.48
CA GLY A 219 -0.89 8.16 28.16
C GLY A 219 -1.66 7.25 27.19
N THR A 220 -1.39 5.94 27.23
CA THR A 220 -2.11 4.94 26.42
C THR A 220 -3.57 4.85 26.87
N VAL A 221 -3.83 4.79 28.18
CA VAL A 221 -5.20 4.75 28.73
C VAL A 221 -5.94 6.05 28.45
N GLY A 222 -5.31 7.21 28.66
CA GLY A 222 -5.89 8.51 28.37
C GLY A 222 -6.20 8.70 26.89
N TRP A 223 -5.28 8.30 26.02
CA TRP A 223 -5.51 8.26 24.58
C TRP A 223 -6.62 7.28 24.21
N TYR A 224 -6.69 6.10 24.85
CA TYR A 224 -7.74 5.12 24.61
C TYR A 224 -9.12 5.62 25.07
N ILE A 225 -9.20 6.32 26.22
CA ILE A 225 -10.42 6.96 26.68
C ILE A 225 -10.85 8.06 25.69
N HIS A 226 -9.91 8.92 25.28
CA HIS A 226 -10.18 9.95 24.27
C HIS A 226 -10.66 9.34 22.95
N LEU A 227 -10.04 8.24 22.52
CA LEU A 227 -10.39 7.49 21.33
C LEU A 227 -11.78 6.86 21.44
N LEU A 228 -12.07 6.12 22.52
CA LEU A 228 -13.39 5.51 22.75
C LEU A 228 -14.51 6.55 22.87
N THR A 229 -14.18 7.79 23.23
CA THR A 229 -15.15 8.89 23.36
C THR A 229 -15.23 9.78 22.12
N SER A 230 -14.40 9.56 21.10
CA SER A 230 -14.43 10.36 19.88
C SER A 230 -15.49 9.87 18.90
N ALA A 231 -16.26 10.80 18.33
CA ALA A 231 -17.23 10.49 17.29
C ALA A 231 -16.57 9.88 16.04
N GLU A 232 -15.32 10.25 15.77
CA GLU A 232 -14.52 9.73 14.66
C GLU A 232 -14.14 8.26 14.84
N PHE A 233 -13.85 7.81 16.07
CA PHE A 233 -13.58 6.41 16.35
C PHE A 233 -14.84 5.56 16.22
N ALA A 234 -15.98 6.03 16.73
CA ALA A 234 -17.26 5.33 16.53
C ALA A 234 -17.56 5.14 15.04
N VAL A 235 -17.24 6.13 14.20
CA VAL A 235 -17.37 6.04 12.73
C VAL A 235 -16.28 5.16 12.10
N ALA A 236 -15.03 5.24 12.53
CA ALA A 236 -13.93 4.43 11.98
C ALA A 236 -14.08 2.94 12.31
N VAL A 237 -14.49 2.64 13.56
CA VAL A 237 -14.88 1.31 14.00
C VAL A 237 -16.11 0.87 13.24
N ARG A 238 -17.18 1.68 13.17
CA ARG A 238 -18.34 1.36 12.33
C ARG A 238 -17.93 1.06 10.89
N ASN A 239 -17.03 1.82 10.27
CA ASN A 239 -16.60 1.58 8.89
C ASN A 239 -15.71 0.34 8.74
N ALA A 240 -14.80 0.07 9.69
CA ALA A 240 -14.03 -1.17 9.73
C ALA A 240 -14.93 -2.40 9.92
N LEU A 241 -16.05 -2.21 10.63
CA LEU A 241 -17.03 -3.23 10.93
C LEU A 241 -18.13 -3.38 9.84
N VAL A 242 -18.50 -2.31 9.14
CA VAL A 242 -19.37 -2.28 7.94
C VAL A 242 -18.65 -2.90 6.75
N LYS A 243 -17.33 -2.71 6.63
CA LYS A 243 -16.52 -3.53 5.71
C LYS A 243 -16.62 -5.04 5.99
N MET A 244 -17.19 -5.42 7.14
CA MET A 244 -17.29 -6.77 7.67
C MET A 244 -18.73 -7.16 8.06
N GLU A 245 -19.76 -6.48 7.55
CA GLU A 245 -21.19 -6.58 7.93
C GLU A 245 -21.88 -7.94 7.68
N GLY A 246 -21.11 -9.03 7.53
CA GLY A 246 -21.62 -10.39 7.47
C GLY A 246 -21.84 -11.07 8.83
N TYR A 247 -21.68 -10.40 9.98
CA TYR A 247 -21.45 -11.09 11.26
C TYR A 247 -22.27 -10.58 12.48
N GLY A 248 -23.60 -10.56 12.38
CA GLY A 248 -24.53 -10.65 13.52
C GLY A 248 -24.65 -9.43 14.47
N ASP A 249 -25.37 -9.62 15.58
CA ASP A 249 -25.66 -8.56 16.56
C ASP A 249 -24.38 -8.00 17.23
N TRP A 250 -24.20 -6.69 17.08
CA TRP A 250 -23.01 -5.97 17.53
C TRP A 250 -22.94 -5.84 19.05
N THR A 251 -21.87 -6.38 19.64
CA THR A 251 -21.54 -6.18 21.06
C THR A 251 -20.03 -6.05 21.26
N VAL A 252 -19.60 -5.34 22.31
CA VAL A 252 -18.18 -5.30 22.74
C VAL A 252 -17.63 -6.72 22.94
N GLY A 253 -18.45 -7.65 23.43
CA GLY A 253 -18.10 -9.06 23.56
C GLY A 253 -17.76 -9.73 22.22
N ALA A 254 -18.55 -9.49 21.16
CA ALA A 254 -18.28 -10.03 19.83
C ALA A 254 -16.95 -9.50 19.26
N TYR A 255 -16.65 -8.22 19.45
CA TYR A 255 -15.38 -7.62 19.05
C TYR A 255 -14.18 -8.29 19.73
N VAL A 256 -14.21 -8.41 21.06
CA VAL A 256 -13.11 -9.03 21.81
C VAL A 256 -12.91 -10.48 21.39
N ARG A 257 -13.99 -11.25 21.19
CA ARG A 257 -13.91 -12.62 20.67
C ARG A 257 -13.24 -12.69 19.29
N LEU A 258 -13.54 -11.74 18.42
CA LEU A 258 -12.96 -11.66 17.08
C LEU A 258 -11.46 -11.29 17.13
N VAL A 259 -11.07 -10.34 17.99
CA VAL A 259 -9.65 -10.03 18.28
C VAL A 259 -8.93 -11.30 18.74
N LEU A 260 -9.46 -12.01 19.73
CA LEU A 260 -8.83 -13.23 20.25
C LEU A 260 -8.70 -14.31 19.17
N LYS A 261 -9.75 -14.53 18.37
CA LYS A 261 -9.68 -15.45 17.22
C LYS A 261 -8.61 -15.04 16.22
N SER A 262 -8.49 -13.74 15.93
CA SER A 262 -7.49 -13.23 14.99
C SER A 262 -6.05 -13.50 15.43
N TRP A 263 -5.78 -13.58 16.74
CA TRP A 263 -4.44 -13.82 17.27
C TRP A 263 -3.98 -15.26 17.05
N SER A 264 -4.80 -16.25 17.41
CA SER A 264 -4.50 -17.65 17.14
C SER A 264 -4.51 -17.96 15.64
N PHE A 265 -5.39 -17.31 14.87
CA PHE A 265 -5.36 -17.37 13.40
C PHE A 265 -4.03 -16.87 12.83
N SER A 266 -3.58 -15.69 13.28
CA SER A 266 -2.32 -15.07 12.87
C SER A 266 -1.10 -15.92 13.25
N LEU A 267 -1.10 -16.49 14.47
CA LEU A 267 -0.09 -17.45 14.89
C LEU A 267 -0.10 -18.70 14.01
N GLY A 268 -1.30 -19.19 13.65
CA GLY A 268 -1.49 -20.26 12.68
C GLY A 268 -0.84 -19.96 11.34
N LYS A 269 -0.94 -18.74 10.82
CA LYS A 269 -0.30 -18.33 9.55
C LYS A 269 1.22 -18.26 9.61
N LEU A 270 1.81 -18.03 10.78
CA LEU A 270 3.26 -18.12 11.00
C LEU A 270 3.77 -19.58 11.01
N LEU A 271 2.95 -20.52 11.49
CA LEU A 271 3.34 -21.94 11.59
C LEU A 271 2.96 -22.74 10.33
N TRP A 272 1.85 -22.36 9.69
CA TRP A 272 1.25 -23.02 8.53
C TRP A 272 0.87 -21.98 7.46
N PRO A 273 1.85 -21.47 6.69
CA PRO A 273 1.69 -20.33 5.80
C PRO A 273 1.05 -20.72 4.46
N LEU A 274 -0.16 -21.28 4.51
CA LEU A 274 -0.99 -21.61 3.34
C LEU A 274 -2.18 -20.65 3.22
N SER A 275 -2.68 -20.49 1.99
CA SER A 275 -3.84 -19.64 1.69
C SER A 275 -3.68 -18.24 2.28
N LEU A 276 -2.53 -17.65 2.02
CA LEU A 276 -2.14 -16.32 2.48
C LEU A 276 -2.85 -15.26 1.62
N ALA A 277 -3.31 -14.17 2.24
CA ALA A 277 -4.08 -13.13 1.60
C ALA A 277 -3.86 -11.76 2.26
N PRO A 278 -4.00 -10.64 1.51
CA PRO A 278 -3.89 -9.29 2.05
C PRO A 278 -4.99 -8.96 3.08
N GLU A 279 -6.06 -9.75 3.12
CA GLU A 279 -7.11 -9.62 4.12
C GLU A 279 -7.77 -10.97 4.36
N TYR A 280 -8.38 -11.10 5.54
CA TYR A 280 -9.13 -12.28 5.94
C TYR A 280 -10.51 -11.89 6.47
N THR A 281 -11.55 -12.55 5.97
CA THR A 281 -12.91 -12.44 6.51
C THR A 281 -13.30 -13.72 7.23
N PHE A 282 -13.65 -13.62 8.51
CA PHE A 282 -14.17 -14.75 9.27
C PHE A 282 -15.18 -14.31 10.33
N PRO A 283 -16.17 -15.17 10.66
CA PRO A 283 -17.22 -14.81 11.60
C PRO A 283 -16.71 -14.59 13.00
N ALA A 284 -17.36 -13.64 13.68
CA ALA A 284 -17.25 -13.47 15.13
C ALA A 284 -17.65 -14.79 15.81
N PRO A 285 -16.82 -15.30 16.73
CA PRO A 285 -17.20 -16.46 17.53
C PRO A 285 -18.50 -16.21 18.28
N ALA A 286 -19.42 -17.18 18.24
CA ALA A 286 -20.70 -17.10 18.96
C ALA A 286 -20.52 -17.26 20.48
N SER A 287 -19.46 -17.97 20.91
CA SER A 287 -19.20 -18.31 22.32
C SER A 287 -17.75 -18.06 22.70
N TRP A 288 -17.48 -17.85 23.98
CA TRP A 288 -16.14 -17.78 24.55
C TRP A 288 -15.41 -19.13 24.58
N LEU A 289 -16.15 -20.24 24.40
CA LEU A 289 -15.60 -21.60 24.27
C LEU A 289 -15.23 -21.97 22.83
N ASP A 290 -15.31 -21.02 21.89
CA ASP A 290 -14.86 -21.25 20.52
C ASP A 290 -13.39 -21.73 20.50
N PRO A 291 -13.06 -22.77 19.70
CA PRO A 291 -11.71 -23.35 19.67
C PRO A 291 -10.61 -22.33 19.41
N TRP A 292 -10.86 -21.28 18.62
CA TRP A 292 -9.86 -20.25 18.34
C TRP A 292 -9.57 -19.38 19.56
N ILE A 293 -10.57 -19.11 20.39
CA ILE A 293 -10.39 -18.35 21.63
C ILE A 293 -9.60 -19.19 22.64
N VAL A 294 -9.99 -20.45 22.81
CA VAL A 294 -9.28 -21.39 23.69
C VAL A 294 -7.82 -21.53 23.25
N ALA A 295 -7.57 -21.69 21.95
CA ALA A 295 -6.22 -21.73 21.39
C ALA A 295 -5.42 -20.46 21.70
N THR A 296 -6.04 -19.28 21.63
CA THR A 296 -5.38 -18.01 22.00
C THR A 296 -5.00 -17.98 23.48
N LEU A 297 -5.90 -18.37 24.38
CA LEU A 297 -5.62 -18.39 25.82
C LEU A 297 -4.47 -19.36 26.16
N LEU A 298 -4.47 -20.54 25.54
CA LEU A 298 -3.38 -21.51 25.68
C LEU A 298 -2.06 -20.96 25.12
N ALA A 299 -2.10 -20.32 23.94
CA ALA A 299 -0.93 -19.70 23.33
C ALA A 299 -0.35 -18.58 24.21
N LEU A 300 -1.19 -17.75 24.83
CA LEU A 300 -0.77 -16.71 25.76
C LEU A 300 -0.13 -17.29 27.03
N GLY A 301 -0.70 -18.36 27.60
CA GLY A 301 -0.11 -19.07 28.74
C GLY A 301 1.26 -19.66 28.40
N CYS A 302 1.38 -20.33 27.25
CA CYS A 302 2.64 -20.87 26.73
C CYS A 302 3.68 -19.77 26.49
N LEU A 303 3.27 -18.67 25.84
CA LEU A 303 4.12 -17.51 25.58
C LEU A 303 4.64 -16.90 26.89
N GLY A 304 3.78 -16.73 27.90
CA GLY A 304 4.18 -16.24 29.22
C GLY A 304 5.22 -17.14 29.90
N GLY A 305 5.00 -18.45 29.86
CA GLY A 305 5.96 -19.44 30.37
C GLY A 305 7.31 -19.41 29.63
N LEU A 306 7.29 -19.32 28.30
CA LEU A 306 8.50 -19.26 27.48
C LEU A 306 9.27 -17.94 27.65
N LEU A 307 8.56 -16.81 27.79
CA LEU A 307 9.18 -15.52 28.11
C LEU A 307 9.86 -15.57 29.48
N TRP A 308 9.19 -16.11 30.49
CA TRP A 308 9.76 -16.26 31.83
C TRP A 308 10.98 -17.20 31.84
N TYR A 309 10.88 -18.35 31.19
CA TYR A 309 11.99 -19.29 31.06
C TYR A 309 13.17 -18.66 30.30
N GLY A 310 12.90 -18.02 29.16
CA GLY A 310 13.89 -17.35 28.34
C GLY A 310 14.65 -16.28 29.12
N LEU A 311 13.94 -15.44 29.88
CA LEU A 311 14.54 -14.34 30.65
C LEU A 311 15.56 -14.86 31.67
N ARG A 312 15.35 -16.06 32.22
CA ARG A 312 16.21 -16.65 33.25
C ARG A 312 17.26 -17.62 32.71
N ARG A 313 17.01 -18.29 31.58
CA ARG A 313 17.80 -19.44 31.13
C ARG A 313 18.29 -19.36 29.69
N GLN A 314 17.56 -18.65 28.82
CA GLN A 314 17.85 -18.60 27.37
C GLN A 314 17.59 -17.18 26.84
N PRO A 315 18.54 -16.24 26.96
CA PRO A 315 18.33 -14.84 26.61
C PRO A 315 17.84 -14.59 25.19
N LEU A 316 18.33 -15.35 24.21
CA LEU A 316 17.90 -15.24 22.82
C LEU A 316 16.43 -15.66 22.60
N LEU A 317 15.96 -16.68 23.32
CA LEU A 317 14.55 -17.08 23.30
C LEU A 317 13.67 -15.94 23.82
N PHE A 318 14.04 -15.34 24.95
CA PHE A 318 13.30 -14.20 25.50
C PHE A 318 13.31 -13.00 24.55
N PHE A 319 14.47 -12.61 24.03
CA PHE A 319 14.58 -11.46 23.13
C PHE A 319 13.76 -11.66 21.84
N GLY A 320 13.84 -12.85 21.22
CA GLY A 320 13.06 -13.16 20.01
C GLY A 320 11.54 -13.11 20.24
N LEU A 321 11.07 -13.67 21.36
CA LEU A 321 9.65 -13.63 21.71
C LEU A 321 9.19 -12.21 22.09
N ALA A 322 9.99 -11.47 22.86
CA ALA A 322 9.68 -10.08 23.23
C ALA A 322 9.63 -9.18 21.99
N TRP A 323 10.53 -9.37 21.03
CA TRP A 323 10.47 -8.71 19.72
C TRP A 323 9.15 -9.02 19.00
N ALA A 324 8.79 -10.30 18.89
CA ALA A 324 7.57 -10.71 18.18
C ALA A 324 6.32 -10.08 18.81
N VAL A 325 6.22 -10.08 20.15
CA VAL A 325 5.13 -9.43 20.88
C VAL A 325 5.12 -7.92 20.66
N ALA A 326 6.27 -7.26 20.80
CA ALA A 326 6.37 -5.81 20.66
C ALA A 326 5.88 -5.35 19.28
N PHE A 327 6.28 -6.02 18.20
CA PHE A 327 5.86 -5.66 16.84
C PHE A 327 4.46 -6.13 16.46
N PHE A 328 3.92 -7.18 17.11
CA PHE A 328 2.57 -7.66 16.83
C PHE A 328 1.49 -6.81 17.49
N LEU A 329 1.73 -6.31 18.71
CA LEU A 329 0.73 -5.59 19.50
C LEU A 329 0.07 -4.41 18.76
N PRO A 330 0.80 -3.50 18.08
CA PRO A 330 0.17 -2.40 17.33
C PRO A 330 -0.74 -2.86 16.18
N THR A 331 -0.49 -4.05 15.63
CA THR A 331 -1.28 -4.64 14.53
C THR A 331 -2.29 -5.69 15.01
N SER A 332 -2.39 -5.91 16.31
CA SER A 332 -3.20 -6.97 16.91
C SER A 332 -4.69 -6.65 17.00
N ASN A 333 -5.10 -5.45 16.58
CA ASN A 333 -6.46 -4.91 16.76
C ASN A 333 -6.92 -4.80 18.21
N ILE A 334 -6.05 -4.96 19.22
CA ILE A 334 -6.45 -4.75 20.62
C ILE A 334 -7.03 -3.35 20.85
N ALA A 335 -6.55 -2.37 20.08
CA ALA A 335 -6.96 -0.98 20.18
C ALA A 335 -7.88 -0.51 19.02
N GLY A 336 -8.30 -1.38 18.08
CA GLY A 336 -9.28 -1.02 17.04
C GLY A 336 -8.82 -0.10 15.90
N HIS A 337 -7.50 0.00 15.67
CA HIS A 337 -6.95 0.96 14.70
C HIS A 337 -6.66 0.40 13.31
N THR A 338 -6.75 -0.92 13.12
CA THR A 338 -6.35 -1.51 11.84
C THR A 338 -7.56 -1.80 10.97
N ALA A 339 -7.37 -1.73 9.65
CA ALA A 339 -8.44 -1.94 8.69
C ALA A 339 -8.96 -3.38 8.64
N TYR A 340 -8.21 -4.35 9.18
CA TYR A 340 -8.50 -5.78 9.07
C TYR A 340 -8.09 -6.53 10.34
N PHE A 341 -8.84 -7.54 10.77
CA PHE A 341 -8.46 -8.32 11.96
C PHE A 341 -7.18 -9.14 11.78
N ALA A 342 -6.91 -9.59 10.55
CA ALA A 342 -5.68 -10.26 10.17
C ALA A 342 -5.29 -9.88 8.73
N ALA A 343 -3.99 -9.88 8.45
CA ALA A 343 -3.39 -9.71 7.13
C ALA A 343 -1.94 -10.22 7.18
N ASP A 344 -1.38 -10.71 6.08
CA ASP A 344 -0.03 -11.32 6.08
C ASP A 344 1.04 -10.29 6.46
N ARG A 345 0.94 -9.07 5.90
CA ARG A 345 1.84 -7.94 6.20
C ARG A 345 1.98 -7.60 7.68
N TYR A 346 0.99 -7.92 8.52
CA TYR A 346 1.08 -7.68 9.97
C TYR A 346 2.11 -8.58 10.65
N LEU A 347 2.46 -9.69 10.01
CA LEU A 347 3.35 -10.71 10.54
C LEU A 347 4.80 -10.55 10.08
N TYR A 348 5.09 -9.62 9.17
CA TYR A 348 6.43 -9.39 8.62
C TYR A 348 7.46 -9.02 9.70
N ALA A 349 7.21 -7.98 10.50
CA ALA A 349 8.12 -7.58 11.58
C ALA A 349 8.11 -8.55 12.79
N PRO A 350 6.95 -9.12 13.21
CA PRO A 350 6.93 -10.18 14.22
C PRO A 350 7.75 -11.42 13.83
N LEU A 351 7.72 -11.83 12.55
CA LEU A 351 8.47 -12.99 12.04
C LEU A 351 9.97 -12.86 12.34
N ALA A 352 10.53 -11.66 12.29
CA ALA A 352 11.93 -11.41 12.65
C ALA A 352 12.25 -11.93 14.07
N GLY A 353 11.36 -11.72 15.04
CA GLY A 353 11.51 -12.26 16.41
C GLY A 353 11.30 -13.77 16.49
N ILE A 354 10.38 -14.31 15.70
CA ILE A 354 10.12 -15.76 15.63
C ILE A 354 11.34 -16.51 15.07
N VAL A 355 11.96 -16.03 14.00
CA VAL A 355 13.15 -16.71 13.45
C VAL A 355 14.36 -16.61 14.38
N LEU A 356 14.51 -15.52 15.14
CA LEU A 356 15.53 -15.40 16.19
C LEU A 356 15.31 -16.44 17.29
N THR A 357 14.04 -16.69 17.63
CA THR A 357 13.67 -17.74 18.58
C THR A 357 14.03 -19.13 18.06
N LEU A 358 13.79 -19.41 16.78
CA LEU A 358 14.16 -20.68 16.13
C LEU A 358 15.68 -20.92 16.06
N ALA A 359 16.50 -19.87 16.14
CA ALA A 359 17.96 -20.02 16.19
C ALA A 359 18.42 -20.80 17.44
N VAL A 360 17.67 -20.78 18.55
CA VAL A 360 18.02 -21.49 19.79
C VAL A 360 18.03 -23.01 19.61
N PRO A 361 16.93 -23.68 19.23
CA PRO A 361 16.95 -25.13 18.99
C PRO A 361 17.86 -25.51 17.82
N LEU A 362 17.99 -24.68 16.78
CA LEU A 362 18.93 -24.92 15.68
C LEU A 362 20.39 -24.91 16.16
N ALA A 363 20.76 -24.00 17.05
CA ALA A 363 22.10 -23.93 17.64
C ALA A 363 22.39 -25.16 18.52
N ALA A 364 21.41 -25.63 19.28
CA ALA A 364 21.53 -26.85 20.08
C ALA A 364 21.69 -28.09 19.20
N LEU A 365 20.92 -28.18 18.12
CA LEU A 365 20.98 -29.27 17.16
C LEU A 365 22.31 -29.28 16.40
N ALA A 366 22.80 -28.11 15.98
CA ALA A 366 24.05 -27.99 15.26
C ALA A 366 25.28 -28.39 16.10
N ARG A 367 25.21 -28.18 17.42
CA ARG A 367 26.25 -28.61 18.37
C ARG A 367 26.33 -30.12 18.53
N THR A 368 25.19 -30.81 18.50
CA THR A 368 25.11 -32.26 18.79
C THR A 368 25.08 -33.11 17.52
N LYS A 369 24.33 -32.68 16.50
CA LYS A 369 24.07 -33.41 15.23
C LYS A 369 24.08 -32.44 14.05
N ARG A 370 25.27 -31.91 13.71
CA ARG A 370 25.44 -30.89 12.65
C ARG A 370 24.83 -31.26 11.30
N GLN A 371 25.02 -32.49 10.82
CA GLN A 371 24.45 -32.93 9.54
C GLN A 371 22.92 -32.90 9.55
N MET A 372 22.31 -33.34 10.66
CA MET A 372 20.85 -33.29 10.84
C MET A 372 20.37 -31.84 10.86
N ALA A 373 21.07 -30.94 11.56
CA ALA A 373 20.75 -29.52 11.57
C ALA A 373 20.81 -28.88 10.17
N VAL A 374 21.83 -29.22 9.37
CA VAL A 374 21.95 -28.78 7.96
C VAL A 374 20.78 -29.30 7.14
N ALA A 375 20.46 -30.59 7.22
CA ALA A 375 19.34 -31.19 6.50
C ALA A 375 18.01 -30.54 6.89
N THR A 376 17.78 -30.28 8.18
CA THR A 376 16.57 -29.60 8.67
C THR A 376 16.45 -28.18 8.10
N VAL A 377 17.51 -27.37 8.18
CA VAL A 377 17.48 -26.00 7.63
C VAL A 377 17.28 -26.03 6.12
N ALA A 378 17.97 -26.90 5.40
CA ALA A 378 17.82 -27.03 3.95
C ALA A 378 16.38 -27.42 3.56
N ALA A 379 15.81 -28.43 4.22
CA ALA A 379 14.44 -28.87 3.95
C ALA A 379 13.40 -27.77 4.23
N LEU A 380 13.55 -27.06 5.36
CA LEU A 380 12.66 -25.94 5.70
C LEU A 380 12.80 -24.78 4.71
N VAL A 381 14.02 -24.37 4.37
CA VAL A 381 14.27 -23.28 3.42
C VAL A 381 13.72 -23.63 2.04
N VAL A 382 13.97 -24.84 1.52
CA VAL A 382 13.42 -25.27 0.21
C VAL A 382 11.90 -25.29 0.23
N THR A 383 11.29 -25.83 1.29
CA THR A 383 9.83 -25.89 1.42
C THR A 383 9.22 -24.49 1.47
N LEU A 384 9.74 -23.63 2.35
CA LEU A 384 9.25 -22.26 2.48
C LEU A 384 9.51 -21.44 1.22
N ALA A 385 10.67 -21.61 0.56
CA ALA A 385 10.98 -20.94 -0.70
C ALA A 385 10.01 -21.36 -1.81
N PHE A 386 9.66 -22.63 -1.91
CA PHE A 386 8.65 -23.11 -2.86
C PHE A 386 7.27 -22.50 -2.57
N LEU A 387 6.86 -22.49 -1.29
CA LEU A 387 5.59 -21.86 -0.88
C LEU A 387 5.59 -20.35 -1.14
N SER A 388 6.71 -19.66 -0.93
CA SER A 388 6.89 -18.24 -1.23
C SER A 388 6.82 -17.95 -2.72
N TRP A 389 7.49 -18.77 -3.53
CA TRP A 389 7.40 -18.67 -4.98
C TRP A 389 5.94 -18.84 -5.45
N ARG A 390 5.24 -19.87 -4.96
CA ARG A 390 3.81 -20.10 -5.27
C ARG A 390 2.94 -18.93 -4.82
N GLN A 391 3.14 -18.44 -3.60
CA GLN A 391 2.38 -17.30 -3.07
C GLN A 391 2.67 -16.02 -3.87
N SER A 392 3.89 -15.83 -4.38
CA SER A 392 4.22 -14.66 -5.20
C SER A 392 3.45 -14.64 -6.51
N GLN A 393 3.10 -15.80 -7.08
CA GLN A 393 2.31 -15.87 -8.32
C GLN A 393 0.91 -15.27 -8.16
N VAL A 394 0.37 -15.23 -6.93
CA VAL A 394 -0.92 -14.57 -6.64
C VAL A 394 -0.85 -13.07 -6.95
N TRP A 395 0.31 -12.44 -6.76
CA TRP A 395 0.54 -11.01 -6.93
C TRP A 395 0.90 -10.61 -8.37
N ARG A 396 0.82 -11.53 -9.33
CA ARG A 396 1.25 -11.29 -10.71
C ARG A 396 0.38 -10.27 -11.45
N THR A 397 -0.94 -10.33 -11.28
CA THR A 397 -1.92 -9.42 -11.87
C THR A 397 -3.03 -9.10 -10.88
N GLN A 398 -3.80 -8.04 -11.14
CA GLN A 398 -5.02 -7.71 -10.36
C GLN A 398 -6.00 -8.88 -10.35
N GLU A 399 -6.18 -9.55 -11.49
CA GLU A 399 -7.05 -10.71 -11.62
C GLU A 399 -6.61 -11.88 -10.76
N SER A 400 -5.34 -12.29 -10.83
CA SER A 400 -4.83 -13.42 -10.04
C SER A 400 -4.98 -13.15 -8.54
N LEU A 401 -4.77 -11.90 -8.14
CA LEU A 401 -4.89 -11.47 -6.75
C LEU A 401 -6.34 -11.51 -6.27
N TYR A 402 -7.26 -10.83 -6.96
CA TYR A 402 -8.66 -10.76 -6.52
C TYR A 402 -9.37 -12.11 -6.61
N HIS A 403 -9.05 -12.91 -7.63
CA HIS A 403 -9.54 -14.28 -7.70
C HIS A 403 -9.09 -15.09 -6.47
N HIS A 404 -7.81 -15.00 -6.07
CA HIS A 404 -7.31 -15.68 -4.88
C HIS A 404 -7.90 -15.12 -3.57
N ILE A 405 -8.09 -13.79 -3.46
CA ILE A 405 -8.78 -13.19 -2.31
C ILE A 405 -10.18 -13.78 -2.16
N LEU A 406 -10.94 -13.93 -3.24
CA LEU A 406 -12.28 -14.52 -3.20
C LEU A 406 -12.26 -16.03 -2.90
N GLN A 407 -11.19 -16.74 -3.21
CA GLN A 407 -11.02 -18.14 -2.78
C GLN A 407 -10.76 -18.26 -1.28
N VAL A 408 -9.96 -17.34 -0.71
CA VAL A 408 -9.61 -17.35 0.72
C VAL A 408 -10.71 -16.73 1.58
N SER A 409 -11.37 -15.69 1.06
CA SER A 409 -12.37 -14.86 1.72
C SER A 409 -13.50 -14.54 0.72
N PRO A 410 -14.43 -15.49 0.47
CA PRO A 410 -15.52 -15.31 -0.51
C PRO A 410 -16.48 -14.16 -0.19
N LEU A 411 -16.44 -13.67 1.05
CA LEU A 411 -17.24 -12.54 1.52
C LEU A 411 -16.48 -11.21 1.52
N SER A 412 -15.24 -11.17 1.03
CA SER A 412 -14.46 -9.94 0.99
C SER A 412 -15.08 -8.91 0.05
N LEU A 413 -15.42 -7.74 0.58
CA LEU A 413 -15.84 -6.59 -0.23
C LEU A 413 -14.73 -6.10 -1.16
N VAL A 414 -13.48 -6.11 -0.71
CA VAL A 414 -12.33 -5.69 -1.54
C VAL A 414 -12.08 -6.72 -2.65
N GLY A 415 -12.25 -8.01 -2.38
CA GLY A 415 -12.22 -9.07 -3.39
C GLY A 415 -13.33 -8.90 -4.44
N LEU A 416 -14.58 -8.69 -3.99
CA LEU A 416 -15.73 -8.53 -4.88
C LEU A 416 -15.62 -7.27 -5.75
N THR A 417 -15.34 -6.13 -5.15
CA THR A 417 -15.21 -4.84 -5.85
C THR A 417 -13.97 -4.80 -6.75
N GLY A 418 -12.85 -5.38 -6.31
CA GLY A 418 -11.64 -5.52 -7.11
C GLY A 418 -11.87 -6.39 -8.34
N MET A 419 -12.48 -7.56 -8.19
CA MET A 419 -12.83 -8.43 -9.32
C MET A 419 -13.87 -7.76 -10.23
N ALA A 420 -14.84 -7.02 -9.68
CA ALA A 420 -15.79 -6.27 -10.49
C ALA A 420 -15.10 -5.20 -11.36
N ASN A 421 -14.09 -4.51 -10.82
CA ASN A 421 -13.26 -3.57 -11.59
C ASN A 421 -12.45 -4.27 -12.70
N VAL A 422 -11.94 -5.48 -12.45
CA VAL A 422 -11.28 -6.29 -13.48
C VAL A 422 -12.25 -6.62 -14.62
N GLU A 423 -13.47 -7.04 -14.32
CA GLU A 423 -14.49 -7.31 -15.32
C GLU A 423 -14.96 -6.02 -16.04
N LEU A 424 -15.03 -4.88 -15.35
CA LEU A 424 -15.31 -3.59 -15.98
C LEU A 424 -14.26 -3.18 -17.02
N ALA A 425 -12.98 -3.41 -16.70
CA ALA A 425 -11.86 -3.14 -17.59
C ALA A 425 -11.87 -4.05 -18.83
N ARG A 426 -12.44 -5.26 -18.72
CA ARG A 426 -12.69 -6.17 -19.85
C ARG A 426 -13.90 -5.77 -20.70
N GLY A 427 -14.73 -4.85 -20.22
CA GLY A 427 -16.00 -4.49 -20.85
C GLY A 427 -17.15 -5.45 -20.52
N GLU A 428 -16.95 -6.39 -19.59
CA GLU A 428 -17.93 -7.41 -19.19
C GLU A 428 -18.91 -6.83 -18.16
N LEU A 429 -19.76 -5.90 -18.62
CA LEU A 429 -20.64 -5.09 -17.76
C LEU A 429 -21.60 -5.94 -16.91
N ASP A 430 -22.05 -7.10 -17.39
CA ASP A 430 -22.96 -8.00 -16.65
C ASP A 430 -22.28 -8.70 -15.49
N LYS A 431 -21.07 -9.23 -15.70
CA LYS A 431 -20.28 -9.87 -14.64
C LYS A 431 -19.90 -8.85 -13.56
N ALA A 432 -19.46 -7.67 -13.97
CA ALA A 432 -19.18 -6.57 -13.06
C ALA A 432 -20.40 -6.17 -12.23
N LEU A 433 -21.57 -6.04 -12.88
CA LEU A 433 -22.82 -5.70 -12.18
C LEU A 433 -23.22 -6.77 -11.17
N SER A 434 -23.06 -8.05 -11.51
CA SER A 434 -23.30 -9.16 -10.58
C SER A 434 -22.39 -9.05 -9.35
N LEU A 435 -21.08 -8.86 -9.55
CA LEU A 435 -20.11 -8.75 -8.45
C LEU A 435 -20.35 -7.51 -7.57
N PHE A 436 -20.70 -6.36 -8.16
CA PHE A 436 -21.07 -5.18 -7.38
C PHE A 436 -22.41 -5.33 -6.66
N SER A 437 -23.38 -6.01 -7.26
CA SER A 437 -24.66 -6.31 -6.60
C SER A 437 -24.45 -7.23 -5.40
N ASP A 438 -23.54 -8.19 -5.52
CA ASP A 438 -23.09 -9.04 -4.43
C ASP A 438 -22.40 -8.24 -3.32
N ALA A 439 -21.53 -7.29 -3.68
CA ALA A 439 -20.91 -6.39 -2.72
C ALA A 439 -21.94 -5.47 -2.05
N LEU A 440 -22.92 -4.96 -2.80
CA LEU A 440 -23.99 -4.08 -2.31
C LEU A 440 -24.89 -4.79 -1.30
N ARG A 441 -25.22 -6.07 -1.50
CA ARG A 441 -25.99 -6.85 -0.50
C ARG A 441 -25.27 -6.94 0.85
N ARG A 442 -23.95 -6.82 0.86
CA ARG A 442 -23.09 -6.91 2.06
C ARG A 442 -22.81 -5.54 2.69
N ALA A 443 -22.77 -4.49 1.88
CA ALA A 443 -22.64 -3.11 2.33
C ALA A 443 -23.66 -2.22 1.60
N PRO A 444 -24.95 -2.24 2.01
CA PRO A 444 -26.05 -1.60 1.29
C PRO A 444 -25.95 -0.08 1.14
N ASP A 445 -25.15 0.54 2.02
CA ASP A 445 -24.97 1.99 2.12
C ASP A 445 -23.55 2.44 1.70
N ASP A 446 -22.73 1.57 1.10
CA ASP A 446 -21.40 1.96 0.64
C ASP A 446 -21.50 2.83 -0.63
N PRO A 447 -21.16 4.13 -0.57
CA PRO A 447 -21.33 5.03 -1.71
C PRO A 447 -20.41 4.68 -2.89
N MET A 448 -19.27 4.02 -2.65
CA MET A 448 -18.38 3.58 -3.73
C MET A 448 -19.04 2.48 -4.57
N ILE A 449 -19.61 1.47 -3.90
CA ILE A 449 -20.29 0.36 -4.58
C ILE A 449 -21.51 0.88 -5.36
N ILE A 450 -22.32 1.71 -4.70
CA ILE A 450 -23.51 2.33 -5.31
C ILE A 450 -23.13 3.17 -6.54
N THR A 451 -22.05 3.96 -6.46
CA THR A 451 -21.55 4.79 -7.58
C THR A 451 -21.01 3.94 -8.72
N ASN A 452 -20.33 2.83 -8.44
CA ASN A 452 -19.84 1.92 -9.48
C ASN A 452 -20.99 1.23 -10.22
N ILE A 453 -22.06 0.84 -9.51
CA ILE A 453 -23.28 0.35 -10.16
C ILE A 453 -23.89 1.44 -11.06
N GLY A 454 -24.03 2.66 -10.56
CA GLY A 454 -24.49 3.80 -11.38
C GLY A 454 -23.64 4.00 -12.64
N SER A 455 -22.32 3.88 -12.52
CA SER A 455 -21.37 4.00 -13.64
C SER A 455 -21.55 2.88 -14.67
N ILE A 456 -21.96 1.67 -14.24
CA ILE A 456 -22.30 0.57 -15.14
C ILE A 456 -23.58 0.89 -15.94
N HIS A 457 -24.64 1.37 -15.28
CA HIS A 457 -25.87 1.79 -15.96
C HIS A 457 -25.59 2.93 -16.96
N TYR A 458 -24.75 3.90 -16.57
CA TYR A 458 -24.31 4.97 -17.46
C TYR A 458 -23.62 4.43 -18.72
N ARG A 459 -22.66 3.49 -18.57
CA ARG A 459 -21.98 2.83 -19.71
C ARG A 459 -22.91 1.96 -20.58
N ARG A 460 -24.02 1.47 -20.05
CA ARG A 460 -25.06 0.74 -20.81
C ARG A 460 -25.99 1.67 -21.60
N GLY A 461 -25.92 2.98 -21.38
CA GLY A 461 -26.82 3.96 -21.96
C GLY A 461 -28.15 4.13 -21.20
N THR A 462 -28.36 3.45 -20.07
CA THR A 462 -29.52 3.71 -19.19
C THR A 462 -29.23 4.90 -18.26
N VAL A 463 -29.02 6.07 -18.88
CA VAL A 463 -28.51 7.28 -18.20
C VAL A 463 -29.46 7.75 -17.10
N GLU A 464 -30.78 7.74 -17.30
CA GLU A 464 -31.76 8.03 -16.23
C GLU A 464 -31.54 7.17 -14.97
N GLU A 465 -31.38 5.85 -15.13
CA GLU A 465 -31.16 4.92 -14.01
C GLU A 465 -29.85 5.24 -13.29
N SER A 466 -28.79 5.59 -14.04
CA SER A 466 -27.52 5.99 -13.45
C SER A 466 -27.66 7.19 -12.52
N THR A 467 -28.48 8.19 -12.88
CA THR A 467 -28.71 9.36 -12.02
C THR A 467 -29.40 8.97 -10.72
N ALA A 468 -30.31 8.00 -10.72
CA ALA A 468 -30.95 7.50 -9.51
C ALA A 468 -29.93 6.84 -8.58
N TRP A 469 -29.02 6.03 -9.14
CA TRP A 469 -27.92 5.43 -8.38
C TRP A 469 -26.95 6.47 -7.80
N PHE A 470 -26.52 7.47 -8.57
CA PHE A 470 -25.66 8.53 -8.05
C PHE A 470 -26.35 9.35 -6.95
N ARG A 471 -27.64 9.69 -7.12
CA ARG A 471 -28.41 10.36 -6.06
C ARG A 471 -28.54 9.49 -4.80
N ARG A 472 -28.69 8.17 -4.95
CA ARG A 472 -28.67 7.24 -3.80
C ARG A 472 -27.31 7.26 -3.09
N ALA A 473 -26.19 7.24 -3.82
CA ALA A 473 -24.86 7.36 -3.22
C ALA A 473 -24.73 8.67 -2.43
N LEU A 474 -25.24 9.78 -2.99
CA LEU A 474 -25.23 11.08 -2.32
C LEU A 474 -26.20 11.17 -1.13
N ALA A 475 -27.29 10.39 -1.12
CA ALA A 475 -28.15 10.27 0.05
C ALA A 475 -27.44 9.57 1.21
N THR A 476 -26.64 8.52 0.91
CA THR A 476 -25.82 7.84 1.94
C THR A 476 -24.62 8.68 2.40
N ARG A 477 -24.00 9.43 1.47
CA ARG A 477 -22.86 10.30 1.74
C ARG A 477 -22.90 11.54 0.86
N PRO A 478 -23.47 12.67 1.34
CA PRO A 478 -23.64 13.89 0.55
C PRO A 478 -22.35 14.49 -0.03
N GLY A 479 -21.21 14.25 0.65
CA GLY A 479 -19.89 14.73 0.25
C GLY A 479 -19.10 13.79 -0.66
N TYR A 480 -19.72 12.77 -1.26
CA TYR A 480 -18.98 11.81 -2.10
C TYR A 480 -18.69 12.38 -3.49
N VAL A 481 -17.48 12.90 -3.68
CA VAL A 481 -17.05 13.67 -4.86
C VAL A 481 -17.22 12.90 -6.17
N GLU A 482 -16.86 11.61 -6.23
CA GLU A 482 -16.97 10.83 -7.48
C GLU A 482 -18.44 10.68 -7.92
N ALA A 483 -19.39 10.51 -6.99
CA ALA A 483 -20.81 10.49 -7.33
C ALA A 483 -21.31 11.85 -7.83
N LEU A 484 -20.82 12.97 -7.29
CA LEU A 484 -21.17 14.31 -7.80
C LEU A 484 -20.65 14.51 -9.22
N ILE A 485 -19.42 14.08 -9.51
CA ILE A 485 -18.83 14.17 -10.85
C ILE A 485 -19.62 13.33 -11.85
N ASN A 486 -19.93 12.08 -11.49
CA ASN A 486 -20.66 11.17 -12.36
C ASN A 486 -22.12 11.57 -12.54
N LEU A 487 -22.77 12.12 -11.50
CA LEU A 487 -24.08 12.75 -11.62
C LEU A 487 -24.03 13.96 -12.56
N GLY A 488 -22.98 14.78 -12.46
CA GLY A 488 -22.76 15.92 -13.35
C GLY A 488 -22.69 15.51 -14.81
N ALA A 489 -21.87 14.49 -15.12
CA ALA A 489 -21.76 13.93 -16.47
C ALA A 489 -23.10 13.35 -16.97
N ALA A 490 -23.77 12.53 -16.15
CA ALA A 490 -25.06 11.94 -16.52
C ALA A 490 -26.16 12.99 -16.74
N CYS A 491 -26.20 14.05 -15.94
CA CYS A 491 -27.14 15.15 -16.15
C CYS A 491 -26.85 15.94 -17.42
N ASP A 492 -25.58 16.12 -17.80
CA ASP A 492 -25.22 16.77 -19.07
C ASP A 492 -25.73 15.97 -20.27
N ASP A 493 -25.52 14.66 -20.29
CA ASP A 493 -25.99 13.77 -21.36
C ASP A 493 -27.52 13.77 -21.51
N LEU A 494 -28.25 14.01 -20.42
CA LEU A 494 -29.71 14.16 -20.42
C LEU A 494 -30.19 15.57 -20.78
N GLY A 495 -29.28 16.50 -21.08
CA GLY A 495 -29.59 17.91 -21.35
C GLY A 495 -30.00 18.70 -20.10
N ARG A 496 -29.82 18.15 -18.90
CA ARG A 496 -30.15 18.80 -17.61
C ARG A 496 -28.97 19.65 -17.14
N THR A 497 -28.56 20.60 -17.97
CA THR A 497 -27.33 21.40 -17.78
C THR A 497 -27.27 22.13 -16.43
N GLY A 498 -28.40 22.60 -15.91
CA GLY A 498 -28.46 23.24 -14.58
C GLY A 498 -28.03 22.30 -13.45
N GLU A 499 -28.60 21.09 -13.42
CA GLU A 499 -28.23 20.06 -12.44
C GLU A 499 -26.76 19.62 -12.59
N ALA A 500 -26.27 19.54 -13.83
CA ALA A 500 -24.89 19.18 -14.12
C ALA A 500 -23.89 20.19 -13.53
N VAL A 501 -24.14 21.50 -13.76
CA VAL A 501 -23.33 22.58 -13.21
C VAL A 501 -23.37 22.57 -11.68
N ASP A 502 -24.54 22.38 -11.07
CA ASP A 502 -24.68 22.34 -9.61
C ASP A 502 -23.90 21.19 -8.99
N ALA A 503 -23.98 20.00 -9.58
CA ALA A 503 -23.26 18.82 -9.10
C ALA A 503 -21.74 19.02 -9.18
N LEU A 504 -21.23 19.50 -10.31
CA LEU A 504 -19.79 19.75 -10.50
C LEU A 504 -19.27 20.91 -9.65
N THR A 505 -20.08 21.94 -9.42
CA THR A 505 -19.74 23.05 -8.53
C THR A 505 -19.62 22.56 -7.08
N LYS A 506 -20.55 21.71 -6.63
CA LYS A 506 -20.45 21.04 -5.32
C LYS A 506 -19.23 20.14 -5.22
N ALA A 507 -18.92 19.39 -6.29
CA ALA A 507 -17.72 18.55 -6.34
C ALA A 507 -16.44 19.38 -6.16
N LEU A 508 -16.35 20.55 -6.82
CA LEU A 508 -15.22 21.47 -6.70
C LEU A 508 -15.19 22.22 -5.37
N ALA A 509 -16.33 22.46 -4.73
CA ALA A 509 -16.36 23.02 -3.38
C ALA A 509 -15.74 22.04 -2.36
N LEU A 510 -15.96 20.74 -2.54
CA LEU A 510 -15.43 19.67 -1.69
C LEU A 510 -13.99 19.30 -2.04
N ASN A 511 -13.66 19.26 -3.34
CA ASN A 511 -12.33 19.00 -3.86
C ASN A 511 -11.99 20.03 -4.97
N PRO A 512 -11.42 21.19 -4.61
CA PRO A 512 -11.10 22.27 -5.56
C PRO A 512 -10.06 21.91 -6.62
N ARG A 513 -9.40 20.75 -6.46
CA ARG A 513 -8.32 20.26 -7.31
C ARG A 513 -8.75 19.10 -8.21
N SER A 514 -10.02 18.66 -8.15
CA SER A 514 -10.47 17.55 -8.99
C SER A 514 -10.40 17.91 -10.48
N GLU A 515 -9.50 17.26 -11.20
CA GLU A 515 -9.21 17.53 -12.60
C GLU A 515 -10.39 17.14 -13.49
N LYS A 516 -11.03 16.00 -13.18
CA LYS A 516 -12.30 15.56 -13.80
C LYS A 516 -13.40 16.60 -13.61
N ALA A 517 -13.61 17.08 -12.38
CA ALA A 517 -14.66 18.07 -12.11
C ALA A 517 -14.38 19.43 -12.80
N LEU A 518 -13.12 19.88 -12.77
CA LEU A 518 -12.69 21.10 -13.46
C LEU A 518 -12.92 21.00 -14.97
N THR A 519 -12.55 19.87 -15.57
CA THR A 519 -12.68 19.66 -17.02
C THR A 519 -14.13 19.54 -17.43
N ASN A 520 -14.94 18.74 -16.73
CA ASN A 520 -16.36 18.59 -17.03
C ASN A 520 -17.10 19.93 -16.88
N LEU A 521 -16.79 20.72 -15.84
CA LEU A 521 -17.40 22.04 -15.67
C LEU A 521 -16.93 23.01 -16.76
N GLY A 522 -15.65 22.93 -17.17
CA GLY A 522 -15.09 23.72 -18.26
C GLY A 522 -15.84 23.51 -19.57
N VAL A 523 -16.12 22.25 -19.93
CA VAL A 523 -16.93 21.88 -21.11
C VAL A 523 -18.34 22.47 -21.03
N LEU A 524 -18.99 22.40 -19.87
CA LEU A 524 -20.31 23.01 -19.69
C LEU A 524 -20.29 24.54 -19.86
N ARG A 525 -19.25 25.20 -19.32
CA ARG A 525 -19.08 26.66 -19.47
C ARG A 525 -18.79 27.04 -20.92
N GLU A 526 -18.03 26.23 -21.65
CA GLU A 526 -17.80 26.43 -23.08
C GLU A 526 -19.12 26.35 -23.86
N ARG A 527 -19.94 25.31 -23.63
CA ARG A 527 -21.25 25.16 -24.29
C ARG A 527 -22.20 26.32 -23.97
N GLN A 528 -22.07 26.92 -22.79
CA GLN A 528 -22.80 28.14 -22.39
C GLN A 528 -22.22 29.44 -22.98
N GLY A 529 -21.17 29.39 -23.80
CA GLY A 529 -20.50 30.57 -24.37
C GLY A 529 -19.61 31.33 -23.39
N ARG A 530 -19.43 30.83 -22.16
CA ARG A 530 -18.60 31.44 -21.10
C ARG A 530 -17.13 31.06 -21.30
N LEU A 531 -16.59 31.34 -22.49
CA LEU A 531 -15.26 30.92 -22.92
C LEU A 531 -14.11 31.34 -21.97
N PRO A 532 -14.10 32.54 -21.35
CA PRO A 532 -13.05 32.91 -20.41
C PRO A 532 -13.02 32.04 -19.14
N GLU A 533 -14.18 31.63 -18.64
CA GLU A 533 -14.26 30.77 -17.45
C GLU A 533 -13.88 29.33 -17.80
N ALA A 534 -14.29 28.84 -18.97
CA ALA A 534 -13.86 27.54 -19.48
C ALA A 534 -12.34 27.46 -19.61
N GLU A 535 -11.71 28.50 -20.16
CA GLU A 535 -10.24 28.59 -20.27
C GLU A 535 -9.57 28.48 -18.90
N GLU A 536 -10.04 29.23 -17.90
CA GLU A 536 -9.49 29.19 -16.53
C GLU A 536 -9.65 27.80 -15.90
N LEU A 537 -10.81 27.17 -16.05
CA LEU A 537 -11.06 25.83 -15.51
C LEU A 537 -10.12 24.78 -16.12
N HIS A 538 -9.91 24.80 -17.44
CA HIS A 538 -8.98 23.88 -18.09
C HIS A 538 -7.52 24.16 -17.74
N ARG A 539 -7.09 25.43 -17.66
CA ARG A 539 -5.74 25.79 -17.19
C ARG A 539 -5.51 25.30 -15.76
N ARG A 540 -6.50 25.43 -14.87
CA ARG A 540 -6.45 24.86 -13.51
C ARG A 540 -6.34 23.34 -13.53
N ALA A 541 -7.10 22.65 -14.37
CA ALA A 541 -7.03 21.19 -14.48
C ALA A 541 -5.62 20.73 -14.94
N ILE A 542 -5.03 21.42 -15.92
CA ILE A 542 -3.66 21.17 -16.40
C ILE A 542 -2.63 21.48 -15.31
N ALA A 543 -2.83 22.55 -14.53
CA ALA A 543 -1.93 22.86 -13.41
C ALA A 543 -1.97 21.78 -12.31
N GLN A 544 -3.11 21.11 -12.10
CA GLN A 544 -3.21 19.98 -11.17
C GLN A 544 -2.56 18.72 -11.75
N LEU A 545 -2.89 18.37 -13.00
CA LEU A 545 -2.35 17.20 -13.70
C LEU A 545 -1.84 17.61 -15.10
N PRO A 546 -0.54 17.95 -15.24
CA PRO A 546 0.00 18.40 -16.54
C PRO A 546 -0.13 17.38 -17.66
N GLY A 547 -0.21 16.09 -17.33
CA GLY A 547 -0.43 14.99 -18.28
C GLY A 547 -1.89 14.71 -18.60
N TYR A 548 -2.85 15.56 -18.21
CA TYR A 548 -4.27 15.30 -18.46
C TYR A 548 -4.67 15.69 -19.88
N GLY A 549 -4.59 14.71 -20.79
CA GLY A 549 -4.82 14.92 -22.23
C GLY A 549 -6.17 15.58 -22.55
N ASP A 550 -7.25 15.17 -21.89
CA ASP A 550 -8.59 15.73 -22.11
C ASP A 550 -8.66 17.23 -21.77
N ALA A 551 -7.94 17.68 -20.73
CA ALA A 551 -7.91 19.09 -20.36
C ALA A 551 -7.14 19.93 -21.39
N HIS A 552 -6.03 19.42 -21.94
CA HIS A 552 -5.30 20.07 -23.04
C HIS A 552 -6.14 20.16 -24.30
N TYR A 553 -6.84 19.07 -24.66
CA TYR A 553 -7.74 19.05 -25.81
C TYR A 553 -8.84 20.10 -25.68
N ASN A 554 -9.56 20.10 -24.55
CA ASN A 554 -10.66 21.05 -24.31
C ASN A 554 -10.16 22.49 -24.20
N LEU A 555 -8.97 22.73 -23.62
CA LEU A 555 -8.33 24.05 -23.65
C LEU A 555 -8.07 24.50 -25.09
N GLY A 556 -7.55 23.62 -25.94
CA GLY A 556 -7.34 23.89 -27.37
C GLY A 556 -8.63 24.30 -28.09
N VAL A 557 -9.74 23.60 -27.82
CA VAL A 557 -11.07 23.93 -28.37
C VAL A 557 -11.51 25.33 -27.93
N VAL A 558 -11.43 25.64 -26.63
CA VAL A 558 -11.79 26.96 -26.09
C VAL A 558 -10.93 28.06 -26.70
N LEU A 559 -9.61 27.86 -26.79
CA LEU A 559 -8.67 28.84 -27.35
C LEU A 559 -8.91 29.08 -28.85
N PHE A 560 -9.22 28.03 -29.61
CA PHE A 560 -9.57 28.13 -31.02
C PHE A 560 -10.83 28.97 -31.22
N ARG A 561 -11.87 28.76 -30.42
CA ARG A 561 -13.12 29.56 -30.46
C ARG A 561 -12.92 31.00 -30.01
N ARG A 562 -11.86 31.29 -29.25
CA ARG A 562 -11.42 32.63 -28.87
C ARG A 562 -10.42 33.26 -29.86
N GLU A 563 -10.17 32.63 -31.01
CA GLU A 563 -9.20 33.05 -32.04
C GLU A 563 -7.74 33.12 -31.57
N LYS A 564 -7.41 32.49 -30.44
CA LYS A 564 -6.02 32.36 -29.94
C LYS A 564 -5.34 31.16 -30.60
N LEU A 565 -5.21 31.21 -31.92
CA LEU A 565 -4.84 30.05 -32.73
C LEU A 565 -3.46 29.45 -32.38
N ALA A 566 -2.47 30.28 -32.04
CA ALA A 566 -1.14 29.80 -31.65
C ALA A 566 -1.18 28.96 -30.35
N GLU A 567 -1.80 29.49 -29.29
CA GLU A 567 -1.97 28.76 -28.01
C GLU A 567 -2.86 27.51 -28.19
N ALA A 568 -3.85 27.57 -29.08
CA ALA A 568 -4.70 26.42 -29.42
C ALA A 568 -3.89 25.31 -30.10
N SER A 569 -3.01 25.66 -31.04
CA SER A 569 -2.10 24.71 -31.70
C SER A 569 -1.18 24.03 -30.68
N ASP A 570 -0.60 24.78 -29.73
CA ASP A 570 0.24 24.21 -28.69
C ASP A 570 -0.53 23.24 -27.78
N SER A 571 -1.74 23.63 -27.38
CA SER A 571 -2.61 22.79 -26.54
C SER A 571 -3.05 21.51 -27.26
N PHE A 572 -3.41 21.60 -28.54
CA PHE A 572 -3.75 20.41 -29.34
C PHE A 572 -2.53 19.52 -29.62
N ALA A 573 -1.34 20.10 -29.79
CA ALA A 573 -0.11 19.34 -29.96
C ALA A 573 0.22 18.51 -28.70
N GLU A 574 0.06 19.12 -27.52
CA GLU A 574 0.26 18.42 -26.26
C GLU A 574 -0.83 17.35 -26.02
N ALA A 575 -2.09 17.65 -26.35
CA ALA A 575 -3.17 16.66 -26.31
C ALA A 575 -2.89 15.46 -27.24
N ALA A 576 -2.44 15.71 -28.48
CA ALA A 576 -2.08 14.65 -29.43
C ALA A 576 -0.86 13.83 -28.96
N ARG A 577 0.09 14.46 -28.27
CA ARG A 577 1.24 13.77 -27.65
C ARG A 577 0.81 12.86 -26.50
N LEU A 578 -0.09 13.33 -25.64
CA LEU A 578 -0.62 12.60 -24.49
C LEU A 578 -1.63 11.52 -24.91
N MET A 579 -2.36 11.73 -26.01
CA MET A 579 -3.40 10.84 -26.53
C MET A 579 -3.15 10.50 -28.00
N PRO A 580 -2.10 9.71 -28.33
CA PRO A 580 -1.66 9.48 -29.71
C PRO A 580 -2.66 8.72 -30.59
N ARG A 581 -3.74 8.18 -30.03
CA ARG A 581 -4.84 7.52 -30.76
C ARG A 581 -6.12 8.35 -30.84
N ASN A 582 -6.10 9.60 -30.35
CA ASN A 582 -7.24 10.50 -30.43
C ASN A 582 -7.21 11.24 -31.78
N ALA A 583 -8.09 10.84 -32.71
CA ALA A 583 -8.16 11.43 -34.05
C ALA A 583 -8.63 12.89 -34.02
N ASP A 584 -9.52 13.26 -33.11
CA ASP A 584 -10.03 14.64 -33.00
C ASP A 584 -8.94 15.62 -32.54
N ALA A 585 -8.06 15.20 -31.62
CA ALA A 585 -6.92 16.03 -31.19
C ALA A 585 -5.97 16.31 -32.36
N LEU A 586 -5.67 15.29 -33.19
CA LEU A 586 -4.84 15.43 -34.38
C LEU A 586 -5.52 16.26 -35.49
N LEU A 587 -6.83 16.07 -35.69
CA LEU A 587 -7.60 16.83 -36.67
C LEU A 587 -7.62 18.30 -36.30
N ASN A 588 -7.97 18.62 -35.05
CA ASN A 588 -8.04 20.02 -34.59
C ASN A 588 -6.66 20.68 -34.59
N LEU A 589 -5.58 19.95 -34.29
CA LEU A 589 -4.22 20.44 -34.49
C LEU A 589 -3.95 20.80 -35.96
N GLY A 590 -4.28 19.89 -36.88
CA GLY A 590 -4.08 20.09 -38.32
C GLY A 590 -4.88 21.29 -38.86
N VAL A 591 -6.16 21.39 -38.51
CA VAL A 591 -7.03 22.50 -38.91
C VAL A 591 -6.52 23.82 -38.34
N THR A 592 -6.07 23.83 -37.08
CA THR A 592 -5.50 25.03 -36.44
C THR A 592 -4.20 25.46 -37.12
N ARG A 593 -3.30 24.52 -37.45
CA ARG A 593 -2.07 24.79 -38.20
C ARG A 593 -2.33 25.32 -39.60
N ALA A 594 -3.31 24.75 -40.31
CA ALA A 594 -3.72 25.24 -41.62
C ALA A 594 -4.20 26.71 -41.55
N LYS A 595 -5.01 27.06 -40.53
CA LYS A 595 -5.44 28.44 -40.29
C LYS A 595 -4.30 29.39 -39.90
N LEU A 596 -3.26 28.88 -39.23
CA LEU A 596 -2.04 29.65 -38.91
C LEU A 596 -1.09 29.80 -40.11
N GLY A 597 -1.38 29.16 -41.26
CA GLY A 597 -0.51 29.16 -42.44
C GLY A 597 0.58 28.07 -42.43
N ASP A 598 0.69 27.25 -41.37
CA ASP A 598 1.59 26.09 -41.32
C ASP A 598 0.99 24.88 -42.07
N ARG A 599 0.87 25.01 -43.38
CA ARG A 599 0.33 23.96 -44.26
C ARG A 599 1.22 22.71 -44.26
N SER A 600 2.54 22.89 -44.16
CA SER A 600 3.51 21.79 -44.04
C SER A 600 3.25 20.94 -42.80
N GLY A 601 3.13 21.57 -41.65
CA GLY A 601 2.91 20.89 -40.38
C GLY A 601 1.51 20.31 -40.24
N ALA A 602 0.50 20.86 -40.92
CA ALA A 602 -0.82 20.26 -41.05
C ALA A 602 -0.81 19.01 -41.95
N THR A 603 -0.19 19.10 -43.13
CA THR A 603 -0.07 17.98 -44.08
C THR A 603 0.68 16.78 -43.49
N ALA A 604 1.70 17.05 -42.64
CA ALA A 604 2.46 16.02 -41.94
C ALA A 604 1.63 15.13 -41.00
N LEU A 605 0.43 15.58 -40.59
CA LEU A 605 -0.46 14.83 -39.70
C LEU A 605 -1.38 13.86 -40.46
N LEU A 606 -1.54 14.02 -41.78
CA LEU A 606 -2.44 13.21 -42.60
C LEU A 606 -2.16 11.70 -42.54
N PRO A 607 -0.90 11.22 -42.58
CA PRO A 607 -0.62 9.78 -42.49
C PRO A 607 -1.12 9.18 -41.16
N ALA A 608 -0.89 9.88 -40.05
CA ALA A 608 -1.35 9.46 -38.74
C ALA A 608 -2.89 9.45 -38.65
N LEU A 609 -3.54 10.51 -39.15
CA LEU A 609 -5.00 10.60 -39.21
C LEU A 609 -5.62 9.52 -40.11
N LYS A 610 -5.05 9.23 -41.28
CA LYS A 610 -5.51 8.14 -42.16
C LYS A 610 -5.45 6.77 -41.47
N GLY A 611 -4.42 6.56 -40.65
CA GLY A 611 -4.27 5.33 -39.86
C GLY A 611 -5.26 5.20 -38.70
N LEU A 612 -5.76 6.32 -38.16
CA LEU A 612 -6.70 6.34 -37.02
C LEU A 612 -8.16 6.45 -37.48
N GLU A 613 -8.48 7.45 -38.29
CA GLU A 613 -9.82 7.73 -38.78
C GLU A 613 -9.76 8.39 -40.18
N PRO A 614 -10.00 7.64 -41.27
CA PRO A 614 -9.97 8.16 -42.64
C PRO A 614 -10.96 9.31 -42.91
N GLY A 615 -12.05 9.40 -42.14
CA GLY A 615 -13.00 10.52 -42.19
C GLY A 615 -12.38 11.83 -41.70
N ALA A 616 -11.69 11.81 -40.56
CA ALA A 616 -10.92 12.95 -40.05
C ALA A 616 -9.84 13.41 -41.03
N ALA A 617 -9.13 12.48 -41.68
CA ALA A 617 -8.13 12.85 -42.69
C ALA A 617 -8.73 13.65 -43.86
N ARG A 618 -9.90 13.24 -44.36
CA ARG A 618 -10.62 13.97 -45.43
C ARG A 618 -11.02 15.38 -45.00
N ARG A 619 -11.54 15.53 -43.77
CA ARG A 619 -11.88 16.84 -43.19
C ARG A 619 -10.66 17.78 -43.13
N LEU A 620 -9.47 17.24 -42.84
CA LEU A 620 -8.24 18.04 -42.87
C LEU A 620 -7.80 18.41 -44.30
N GLU A 621 -7.93 17.49 -45.26
CA GLU A 621 -7.65 17.76 -46.68
C GLU A 621 -8.57 18.88 -47.22
N GLU A 622 -9.86 18.87 -46.85
CA GLU A 622 -10.81 19.93 -47.16
C GLU A 622 -10.41 21.28 -46.56
N ALA A 623 -10.07 21.31 -45.26
CA ALA A 623 -9.62 22.53 -44.59
C ALA A 623 -8.32 23.10 -45.19
N LEU A 624 -7.43 22.25 -45.68
CA LEU A 624 -6.25 22.68 -46.44
C LEU A 624 -6.69 23.31 -47.77
N ALA A 625 -7.57 22.67 -48.54
CA ALA A 625 -8.05 23.20 -49.82
C ALA A 625 -8.82 24.53 -49.70
N GLU A 626 -9.57 24.76 -48.62
CA GLU A 626 -10.31 26.01 -48.41
C GLU A 626 -9.42 27.24 -48.23
N GLY A 627 -8.19 27.07 -47.72
CA GLY A 627 -7.21 28.15 -47.62
C GLY A 627 -6.52 28.55 -48.93
N GLU A 628 -6.92 27.96 -50.08
CA GLU A 628 -6.40 28.28 -51.42
C GLU A 628 -7.27 29.27 -52.21
N LYS A 629 -8.47 29.60 -51.71
CA LYS A 629 -9.36 30.63 -52.27
C LYS A 629 -9.28 31.91 -51.46
#